data_AF-A0A7W1T9N1-F1
#
_entry.id   AF-A0A7W1T9N1-F1
#
_cell.length_a   1.000
_cell.length_b   1.000
_cell.length_c   1.000
_cell.angle_alpha   90.00
_cell.angle_beta   90.00
_cell.angle_gamma   90.00
#
_symmetry.space_group_name_H-M   'P 1'
#
loop_
_entity.id
_entity.type
_entity.pdbx_description
1 polymer ?
#
loop_
_entity_poly.entity_id
_entity_poly.type
_entity_poly.pdbx_seq_one_letter_code
_entity_poly.pdbx_strand_id
1 'polypeptide(L)'
;MGDPIYAPDMPARIEAARAELLALGRRIGRSDLPESFTSFTANLLSALDRNDLLIAHGPLEREHYAQALVESGRFSEVLDGFRDQLAAYGAALLATKGRADLLDGAYGESLALTAAVDAGRFAEFYPRHRGNVAAGYMLVPAGLSSEALRDYPDNPGICMSALLAQGRIDEAEKLVGDQYDRAQVLLARGRDDEVVATCFDDAEVLYRVALRFLLAGETAKGRQLVDRLSTQFIDFSSTSMHWATPFIAAFLERSAGRAKEAENLLDAQLARHRTTGAQCLWYVAAFITGRIDEAAFRKQPCLRQVEERLVFAQVLRHQWRHEYAAAAVCFRQVTALPWWKLDLGPHDQLFLQWCLKEAQQ
;
A
#
# COMPACT_ATOMS: atom_id res chain seq x y z
N MET A 1 22.16 21.45 4.72
CA MET A 1 21.28 20.43 5.34
C MET A 1 20.05 21.16 5.84
N GLY A 2 19.01 21.21 5.01
CA GLY A 2 17.72 21.78 5.39
C GLY A 2 16.74 20.64 5.55
N ASP A 3 16.06 20.58 6.70
CA ASP A 3 14.95 19.67 6.93
C ASP A 3 13.89 19.80 5.82
N PRO A 4 13.35 18.71 5.28
CA PRO A 4 12.15 18.79 4.47
C PRO A 4 10.96 19.10 5.40
N ILE A 5 10.61 20.37 5.46
CA ILE A 5 9.26 20.91 5.22
C ILE A 5 8.13 20.11 5.88
N TYR A 6 8.01 20.23 7.20
CA TYR A 6 6.74 20.68 7.77
C TYR A 6 7.06 22.02 8.41
N ALA A 7 6.62 23.11 7.77
CA ALA A 7 6.81 24.43 8.33
C ALA A 7 6.19 24.42 9.75
N PRO A 8 6.92 24.84 10.81
CA PRO A 8 6.43 24.77 12.19
C PRO A 8 5.16 25.61 12.43
N ASP A 9 4.74 26.38 11.43
CA ASP A 9 3.51 27.17 11.41
C ASP A 9 2.32 26.48 10.69
N MET A 10 2.47 25.28 10.12
CA MET A 10 1.39 24.60 9.37
C MET A 10 0.09 24.45 10.18
N PRO A 11 0.11 23.99 11.45
CA PRO A 11 -1.11 23.94 12.27
C PRO A 11 -1.74 25.31 12.50
N ALA A 12 -0.93 26.36 12.66
CA ALA A 12 -1.41 27.73 12.83
C ALA A 12 -1.98 28.31 11.52
N ARG A 13 -1.39 27.96 10.37
CA ARG A 13 -1.88 28.31 9.04
C ARG A 13 -3.18 27.59 8.70
N ILE A 14 -3.34 26.33 9.12
CA ILE A 14 -4.58 25.57 8.98
C ILE A 14 -5.69 26.18 9.85
N GLU A 15 -5.40 26.54 11.10
CA GLU A 15 -6.38 27.22 11.96
C GLU A 15 -6.71 28.65 11.47
N ALA A 16 -5.75 29.35 10.86
CA ALA A 16 -5.99 30.62 10.19
C ALA A 16 -6.87 30.45 8.94
N ALA A 17 -6.59 29.45 8.09
CA ALA A 17 -7.41 29.11 6.93
C ALA A 17 -8.83 28.70 7.34
N ARG A 18 -8.97 27.94 8.43
CA ARG A 18 -10.25 27.59 9.05
C ARG A 18 -11.01 28.83 9.53
N ALA A 19 -10.34 29.74 10.23
CA ALA A 19 -10.95 30.98 10.71
C ALA A 19 -11.36 31.90 9.55
N GLU A 20 -10.56 32.00 8.49
CA GLU A 20 -10.90 32.75 7.27
C GLU A 20 -12.07 32.14 6.52
N LEU A 21 -12.11 30.82 6.33
CA LEU A 21 -13.22 30.15 5.64
C LEU A 21 -14.54 30.29 6.40
N LEU A 22 -14.51 30.15 7.74
CA LEU A 22 -15.67 30.36 8.61
C LEU A 22 -16.09 31.84 8.71
N ALA A 23 -15.15 32.78 8.59
CA ALA A 23 -15.45 34.21 8.56
C ALA A 23 -16.01 34.65 7.19
N LEU A 24 -15.51 34.07 6.10
CA LEU A 24 -15.98 34.33 4.75
C LEU A 24 -17.43 33.86 4.60
N GLY A 25 -17.74 32.61 4.97
CA GLY A 25 -19.12 32.07 4.93
C GLY A 25 -20.12 32.89 5.74
N ARG A 26 -19.69 33.46 6.89
CA ARG A 26 -20.51 34.36 7.70
C ARG A 26 -20.72 35.74 7.08
N ARG A 27 -19.72 36.30 6.37
CA ARG A 27 -19.82 37.64 5.74
C ARG A 27 -20.76 37.68 4.54
N ILE A 28 -20.87 36.59 3.78
CA ILE A 28 -21.76 36.51 2.61
C ILE A 28 -23.22 36.19 2.96
N GLY A 29 -23.56 36.02 4.25
CA GLY A 29 -24.94 35.89 4.72
C GLY A 29 -25.72 34.71 4.13
N ARG A 30 -25.01 33.72 3.59
CA ARG A 30 -25.57 32.59 2.85
C ARG A 30 -25.41 31.31 3.68
N SER A 31 -26.53 30.74 4.10
CA SER A 31 -26.60 29.33 4.55
C SER A 31 -26.45 28.35 3.39
N ASP A 32 -26.49 28.87 2.17
CA ASP A 32 -26.32 28.26 0.85
C ASP A 32 -24.96 28.67 0.29
N LEU A 33 -23.90 28.01 0.77
CA LEU A 33 -22.58 28.15 0.18
C LEU A 33 -22.66 27.76 -1.31
N PRO A 34 -22.08 28.56 -2.23
CA PRO A 34 -21.98 28.15 -3.63
C PRO A 34 -21.35 26.76 -3.71
N GLU A 35 -21.82 25.92 -4.62
CA GLU A 35 -21.29 24.57 -4.87
C GLU A 35 -19.75 24.60 -4.98
N SER A 36 -19.21 25.64 -5.62
CA SER A 36 -17.77 25.90 -5.73
C SER A 36 -17.03 26.10 -4.39
N PHE A 37 -17.68 26.63 -3.36
CA PHE A 37 -17.09 26.80 -2.03
C PHE A 37 -17.15 25.50 -1.21
N THR A 38 -18.20 24.70 -1.41
CA THR A 38 -18.35 23.38 -0.79
C THR A 38 -17.31 22.41 -1.34
N SER A 39 -17.14 22.34 -2.67
CA SER A 39 -16.09 21.52 -3.29
C SER A 39 -14.69 22.02 -2.92
N PHE A 40 -14.46 23.34 -2.89
CA PHE A 40 -13.16 23.90 -2.46
C PHE A 40 -12.83 23.53 -1.00
N THR A 41 -13.81 23.61 -0.10
CA THR A 41 -13.62 23.25 1.31
C THR A 41 -13.36 21.75 1.46
N ALA A 42 -14.08 20.89 0.72
CA ALA A 42 -13.86 19.45 0.74
C ALA A 42 -12.46 19.06 0.22
N ASN A 43 -12.05 19.65 -0.92
CA ASN A 43 -10.71 19.47 -1.48
C ASN A 43 -9.61 19.91 -0.50
N LEU A 44 -9.79 21.06 0.15
CA LEU A 44 -8.81 21.56 1.12
C LEU A 44 -8.73 20.67 2.36
N LEU A 45 -9.86 20.22 2.91
CA LEU A 45 -9.87 19.34 4.06
C LEU A 45 -9.26 17.97 3.74
N SER A 46 -9.51 17.45 2.53
CA SER A 46 -8.88 16.21 2.04
C SER A 46 -7.37 16.39 1.87
N ALA A 47 -6.91 17.48 1.25
CA ALA A 47 -5.49 17.79 1.08
C ALA A 47 -4.74 18.03 2.41
N LEU A 48 -5.47 18.26 3.51
CA LEU A 48 -4.93 18.44 4.85
C LEU A 48 -5.12 17.20 5.74
N ASP A 49 -5.58 16.07 5.19
CA ASP A 49 -5.92 14.83 5.91
C ASP A 49 -6.89 15.05 7.09
N ARG A 50 -7.78 16.05 6.99
CA ARG A 50 -8.79 16.37 8.02
C ARG A 50 -10.09 15.63 7.79
N ASN A 51 -9.97 14.30 7.67
CA ASN A 51 -11.10 13.38 7.51
C ASN A 51 -12.10 13.46 8.67
N ASP A 52 -11.62 13.77 9.88
CA ASP A 52 -12.46 14.04 11.04
C ASP A 52 -13.46 15.19 10.79
N LEU A 53 -13.02 16.26 10.13
CA LEU A 53 -13.85 17.41 9.80
C LEU A 53 -14.76 17.14 8.60
N LEU A 54 -14.26 16.48 7.55
CA LEU A 54 -15.09 16.04 6.42
C LEU A 54 -16.27 15.21 6.89
N ILE A 55 -16.01 14.28 7.81
CA ILE A 55 -17.04 13.43 8.41
C ILE A 55 -18.00 14.24 9.29
N ALA A 56 -17.49 15.12 10.15
CA ALA A 56 -18.31 15.89 11.09
C ALA A 56 -19.26 16.88 10.39
N HIS A 57 -18.88 17.39 9.22
CA HIS A 57 -19.70 18.33 8.45
C HIS A 57 -20.71 17.66 7.52
N GLY A 58 -20.75 16.32 7.48
CA GLY A 58 -21.66 15.57 6.61
C GLY A 58 -21.24 15.62 5.14
N PRO A 59 -22.06 15.10 4.21
CA PRO A 59 -21.72 15.02 2.79
C PRO A 59 -21.78 16.40 2.12
N LEU A 60 -20.78 17.25 2.41
CA LEU A 60 -20.51 18.49 1.67
C LEU A 60 -20.30 18.16 0.19
N GLU A 61 -19.45 17.17 -0.07
CA GLU A 61 -19.27 16.51 -1.36
C GLU A 61 -19.37 15.01 -1.12
N ARG A 62 -20.28 14.31 -1.81
CA ARG A 62 -20.50 12.87 -1.59
C ARG A 62 -19.24 12.04 -1.83
N GLU A 63 -18.47 12.38 -2.87
CA GLU A 63 -17.24 11.69 -3.22
C GLU A 63 -16.19 11.83 -2.10
N HIS A 64 -15.87 13.06 -1.69
CA HIS A 64 -14.92 13.33 -0.61
C HIS A 64 -15.38 12.76 0.73
N TYR A 65 -16.67 12.82 1.02
CA TYR A 65 -17.22 12.23 2.23
C TYR A 65 -17.11 10.70 2.21
N ALA A 66 -17.46 10.05 1.09
CA ALA A 66 -17.30 8.60 0.94
C ALA A 66 -15.82 8.19 1.06
N GLN A 67 -14.91 8.96 0.45
CA GLN A 67 -13.48 8.74 0.55
C GLN A 67 -12.97 8.94 1.98
N ALA A 68 -13.39 9.99 2.69
CA ALA A 68 -13.06 10.21 4.09
C ALA A 68 -13.57 9.08 5.01
N LEU A 69 -14.75 8.51 4.71
CA LEU A 69 -15.25 7.32 5.40
C LEU A 69 -14.37 6.10 5.15
N VAL A 70 -13.94 5.85 3.90
CA VAL A 70 -13.00 4.77 3.55
C VAL A 70 -11.70 4.95 4.32
N GLU A 71 -11.12 6.14 4.28
CA GLU A 71 -9.84 6.45 4.95
C GLU A 71 -9.94 6.40 6.48
N SER A 72 -11.13 6.65 7.03
CA SER A 72 -11.40 6.49 8.46
C SER A 72 -11.76 5.06 8.85
N GLY A 73 -11.81 4.13 7.90
CA GLY A 73 -12.16 2.73 8.13
C GLY A 73 -13.66 2.47 8.36
N ARG A 74 -14.53 3.44 8.07
CA ARG A 74 -15.99 3.36 8.24
C ARG A 74 -16.65 2.67 7.03
N PHE A 75 -16.12 1.52 6.63
CA PHE A 75 -16.50 0.84 5.38
C PHE A 75 -17.97 0.43 5.34
N SER A 76 -18.57 0.03 6.46
CA SER A 76 -20.00 -0.33 6.50
C SER A 76 -20.89 0.83 6.05
N GLU A 77 -20.56 2.06 6.44
CA GLU A 77 -21.34 3.23 6.06
C GLU A 77 -21.21 3.56 4.58
N VAL A 78 -20.04 3.31 4.00
CA VAL A 78 -19.81 3.41 2.55
C VAL A 78 -20.67 2.38 1.82
N LEU A 79 -20.66 1.13 2.30
CA LEU A 79 -21.43 0.03 1.71
C LEU A 79 -22.95 0.23 1.83
N ASP A 80 -23.42 0.84 2.91
CA ASP A 80 -24.85 1.08 3.14
C ASP A 80 -25.37 2.30 2.35
N GLY A 81 -24.52 3.30 2.12
CA GLY A 81 -24.97 4.63 1.69
C GLY A 81 -24.39 5.16 0.38
N PHE A 82 -23.35 4.55 -0.20
CA PHE A 82 -22.52 5.17 -1.26
C PHE A 82 -22.26 4.27 -2.48
N ARG A 83 -23.26 3.49 -2.89
CA ARG A 83 -23.16 2.57 -4.04
C ARG A 83 -22.83 3.23 -5.39
N ASP A 84 -23.20 4.49 -5.56
CA ASP A 84 -22.90 5.37 -6.70
C ASP A 84 -21.46 5.90 -6.71
N GLN A 85 -20.77 5.90 -5.57
CA GLN A 85 -19.39 6.37 -5.45
C GLN A 85 -18.43 5.20 -5.68
N LEU A 86 -18.29 4.79 -6.95
CA LEU A 86 -17.70 3.50 -7.34
C LEU A 86 -16.29 3.24 -6.77
N ALA A 87 -15.43 4.26 -6.72
CA ALA A 87 -14.08 4.13 -6.17
C ALA A 87 -14.12 3.83 -4.66
N ALA A 88 -14.80 4.66 -3.87
CA ALA A 88 -14.93 4.50 -2.43
C ALA A 88 -15.68 3.20 -2.06
N TYR A 89 -16.76 2.89 -2.78
CA TYR A 89 -17.53 1.67 -2.60
C TYR A 89 -16.71 0.41 -2.92
N GLY A 90 -15.96 0.42 -4.02
CA GLY A 90 -15.04 -0.66 -4.37
C GLY A 90 -13.93 -0.86 -3.34
N ALA A 91 -13.33 0.23 -2.86
CA ALA A 91 -12.36 0.17 -1.77
C ALA A 91 -12.96 -0.42 -0.49
N ALA A 92 -14.20 -0.05 -0.13
CA ALA A 92 -14.91 -0.61 1.02
C ALA A 92 -15.26 -2.10 0.85
N LEU A 93 -15.61 -2.53 -0.36
CA LEU A 93 -15.83 -3.96 -0.67
C LEU A 93 -14.54 -4.77 -0.51
N LEU A 94 -13.43 -4.28 -1.06
CA LEU A 94 -12.12 -4.89 -0.90
C LEU A 94 -11.70 -4.92 0.57
N ALA A 95 -11.99 -3.84 1.32
CA ALA A 95 -11.65 -3.67 2.73
C ALA A 95 -12.37 -4.64 3.69
N THR A 96 -13.53 -5.21 3.32
CA THR A 96 -14.46 -5.87 4.27
C THR A 96 -14.48 -7.40 4.23
N LYS A 97 -13.52 -8.06 3.56
CA LYS A 97 -13.47 -9.53 3.31
C LYS A 97 -14.73 -10.06 2.63
N GLY A 98 -14.57 -10.56 1.41
CA GLY A 98 -15.41 -11.67 0.92
C GLY A 98 -16.83 -11.30 0.47
N ARG A 99 -17.10 -10.06 0.08
CA ARG A 99 -18.34 -9.73 -0.63
C ARG A 99 -18.25 -9.89 -2.15
N ALA A 100 -17.61 -10.97 -2.61
CA ALA A 100 -17.56 -11.29 -4.04
C ALA A 100 -18.96 -11.55 -4.62
N ASP A 101 -19.94 -11.88 -3.78
CA ASP A 101 -21.37 -11.96 -4.10
C ASP A 101 -21.99 -10.60 -4.47
N LEU A 102 -21.40 -9.48 -4.03
CA LEU A 102 -21.86 -8.14 -4.39
C LEU A 102 -21.32 -7.64 -5.73
N LEU A 103 -20.43 -8.40 -6.38
CA LEU A 103 -19.75 -8.01 -7.63
C LEU A 103 -20.58 -8.25 -8.90
N ASP A 104 -21.90 -8.07 -8.84
CA ASP A 104 -22.77 -8.38 -9.98
C ASP A 104 -23.10 -7.13 -10.84
N GLY A 105 -22.75 -7.24 -12.12
CA GLY A 105 -23.37 -6.55 -13.27
C GLY A 105 -23.18 -5.04 -13.46
N ALA A 106 -22.79 -4.26 -12.45
CA ALA A 106 -22.82 -2.78 -12.54
C ALA A 106 -21.51 -2.06 -12.15
N TYR A 107 -20.47 -2.78 -11.75
CA TYR A 107 -19.26 -2.17 -11.18
C TYR A 107 -18.12 -2.08 -12.19
N GLY A 108 -17.23 -1.09 -12.00
CA GLY A 108 -16.01 -0.94 -12.78
C GLY A 108 -15.25 -2.28 -12.82
N GLU A 109 -15.18 -2.86 -14.01
CA GLU A 109 -14.77 -4.25 -14.28
C GLU A 109 -13.40 -4.59 -13.65
N SER A 110 -12.49 -3.61 -13.57
CA SER A 110 -11.17 -3.78 -12.97
C SER A 110 -11.20 -4.13 -11.48
N LEU A 111 -12.08 -3.53 -10.68
CA LEU A 111 -12.14 -3.78 -9.23
C LEU A 111 -12.73 -5.16 -8.92
N ALA A 112 -13.69 -5.60 -9.73
CA ALA A 112 -14.27 -6.94 -9.62
C ALA A 112 -13.22 -8.02 -9.97
N LEU A 113 -12.39 -7.77 -10.98
CA LEU A 113 -11.30 -8.67 -11.36
C LEU A 113 -10.25 -8.77 -10.23
N THR A 114 -9.83 -7.66 -9.63
CA THR A 114 -8.91 -7.67 -8.47
C THR A 114 -9.52 -8.41 -7.28
N ALA A 115 -10.78 -8.14 -6.94
CA ALA A 115 -11.46 -8.85 -5.86
C ALA A 115 -11.57 -10.36 -6.12
N ALA A 116 -11.75 -10.78 -7.38
CA ALA A 116 -11.78 -12.19 -7.76
C ALA A 116 -10.40 -12.86 -7.64
N VAL A 117 -9.31 -12.15 -7.94
CA VAL A 117 -7.94 -12.61 -7.65
C VAL A 117 -7.72 -12.75 -6.15
N ASP A 118 -8.07 -11.72 -5.37
CA ASP A 118 -7.95 -11.71 -3.90
C ASP A 118 -8.81 -12.79 -3.22
N ALA A 119 -9.89 -13.23 -3.85
CA ALA A 119 -10.74 -14.33 -3.38
C ALA A 119 -10.26 -15.72 -3.85
N GLY A 120 -9.23 -15.79 -4.71
CA GLY A 120 -8.77 -17.04 -5.32
C GLY A 120 -9.75 -17.66 -6.31
N ARG A 121 -10.69 -16.86 -6.82
CA ARG A 121 -11.77 -17.31 -7.72
C ARG A 121 -11.63 -16.80 -9.14
N PHE A 122 -10.54 -16.10 -9.46
CA PHE A 122 -10.34 -15.47 -10.76
C PHE A 122 -10.55 -16.42 -11.95
N ALA A 123 -10.14 -17.68 -11.84
CA ALA A 123 -10.34 -18.69 -12.88
C ALA A 123 -11.83 -18.94 -13.23
N GLU A 124 -12.75 -18.77 -12.29
CA GLU A 124 -14.20 -18.89 -12.52
C GLU A 124 -14.75 -17.69 -13.30
N PHE A 125 -14.18 -16.51 -13.10
CA PHE A 125 -14.61 -15.25 -13.70
C PHE A 125 -14.00 -15.04 -15.09
N TYR A 126 -12.72 -15.38 -15.24
CA TYR A 126 -11.92 -15.09 -16.43
C TYR A 126 -12.58 -15.47 -17.77
N PRO A 127 -13.25 -16.63 -17.93
CA PRO A 127 -13.87 -16.99 -19.22
C PRO A 127 -14.84 -15.95 -19.76
N ARG A 128 -15.54 -15.21 -18.89
CA ARG A 128 -16.50 -14.16 -19.28
C ARG A 128 -15.82 -12.83 -19.63
N HIS A 129 -14.59 -12.64 -19.17
CA HIS A 129 -13.79 -11.43 -19.37
C HIS A 129 -12.60 -11.66 -20.32
N ARG A 130 -12.59 -12.79 -21.05
CA ARG A 130 -11.54 -13.11 -22.02
C ARG A 130 -11.53 -12.07 -23.14
N GLY A 131 -10.35 -11.51 -23.43
CA GLY A 131 -10.18 -10.40 -24.36
C GLY A 131 -10.25 -9.02 -23.70
N ASN A 132 -10.63 -8.93 -22.43
CA ASN A 132 -10.52 -7.69 -21.66
C ASN A 132 -9.08 -7.49 -21.17
N VAL A 133 -8.43 -6.40 -21.58
CA VAL A 133 -7.05 -6.08 -21.21
C VAL A 133 -6.83 -6.05 -19.69
N ALA A 134 -7.77 -5.51 -18.91
CA ALA A 134 -7.68 -5.49 -17.45
C ALA A 134 -7.70 -6.91 -16.86
N ALA A 135 -8.51 -7.83 -17.44
CA ALA A 135 -8.48 -9.23 -17.05
C ALA A 135 -7.17 -9.91 -17.44
N GLY A 136 -6.59 -9.54 -18.58
CA GLY A 136 -5.28 -9.99 -19.01
C GLY A 136 -4.16 -9.66 -18.02
N TYR A 137 -4.15 -8.44 -17.46
CA TYR A 137 -3.20 -8.05 -16.41
C TYR A 137 -3.38 -8.81 -15.09
N MET A 138 -4.55 -9.42 -14.86
CA MET A 138 -4.82 -10.23 -13.66
C MET A 138 -4.44 -11.71 -13.81
N LEU A 139 -4.08 -12.18 -15.01
CA LEU A 139 -3.73 -13.58 -15.25
C LEU A 139 -2.43 -14.00 -14.57
N VAL A 140 -1.36 -13.21 -14.72
CA VAL A 140 -0.10 -13.47 -14.01
C VAL A 140 -0.34 -13.42 -12.50
N PRO A 141 -1.11 -12.44 -11.98
CA PRO A 141 -1.54 -12.45 -10.60
C PRO A 141 -2.27 -13.70 -10.11
N ALA A 142 -3.12 -14.26 -10.96
CA ALA A 142 -3.85 -15.49 -10.67
C ALA A 142 -3.03 -16.78 -10.84
N GLY A 143 -1.75 -16.69 -11.25
CA GLY A 143 -0.91 -17.86 -11.56
C GLY A 143 -1.21 -18.51 -12.92
N LEU A 144 -1.88 -17.78 -13.83
CA LEU A 144 -2.34 -18.22 -15.15
C LEU A 144 -1.48 -17.61 -16.27
N SER A 145 -0.15 -17.66 -16.12
CA SER A 145 0.79 -17.04 -17.08
C SER A 145 0.72 -17.65 -18.48
N SER A 146 0.35 -18.93 -18.61
CA SER A 146 0.21 -19.60 -19.91
C SER A 146 -0.99 -19.06 -20.69
N GLU A 147 -2.10 -18.83 -19.99
CA GLU A 147 -3.31 -18.22 -20.52
C GLU A 147 -3.05 -16.79 -20.99
N ALA A 148 -2.22 -16.04 -20.27
CA ALA A 148 -1.83 -14.67 -20.65
C ALA A 148 -1.16 -14.64 -22.03
N LEU A 149 -0.19 -15.53 -22.26
CA LEU A 149 0.52 -15.65 -23.55
C LEU A 149 -0.37 -16.14 -24.68
N ARG A 150 -1.32 -17.04 -24.39
CA ARG A 150 -2.24 -17.60 -25.39
C ARG A 150 -3.32 -16.61 -25.80
N ASP A 151 -3.86 -15.86 -24.85
CA ASP A 151 -5.07 -15.06 -25.03
C ASP A 151 -4.77 -13.60 -25.37
N TYR A 152 -3.58 -13.10 -25.04
CA TYR A 152 -3.14 -11.73 -25.31
C TYR A 152 -1.79 -11.67 -26.06
N PRO A 153 -1.60 -12.43 -27.16
CA PRO A 153 -0.32 -12.49 -27.86
C PRO A 153 0.14 -11.12 -28.40
N ASP A 154 -0.80 -10.22 -28.68
CA ASP A 154 -0.55 -8.90 -29.24
C ASP A 154 -0.35 -7.80 -28.18
N ASN A 155 -0.34 -8.15 -26.88
CA ASN A 155 -0.09 -7.19 -25.81
C ASN A 155 1.30 -7.43 -25.18
N PRO A 156 2.32 -6.60 -25.52
CA PRO A 156 3.69 -6.80 -25.04
C PRO A 156 3.83 -6.77 -23.51
N GLY A 157 3.12 -5.89 -22.81
CA GLY A 157 3.24 -5.77 -21.36
C GLY A 157 2.70 -6.99 -20.60
N ILE A 158 1.55 -7.53 -21.04
CA ILE A 158 0.99 -8.77 -20.48
C ILE A 158 1.93 -9.96 -20.79
N CYS A 159 2.39 -10.07 -22.03
CA CYS A 159 3.31 -11.12 -22.46
C CYS A 159 4.65 -11.07 -21.70
N MET A 160 5.23 -9.88 -21.55
CA MET A 160 6.48 -9.69 -20.82
C MET A 160 6.32 -10.15 -19.36
N SER A 161 5.26 -9.71 -18.67
CA SER A 161 4.98 -10.11 -17.29
C SER A 161 4.85 -11.63 -17.16
N ALA A 162 4.16 -12.28 -18.10
CA ALA A 162 3.99 -13.73 -18.11
C ALA A 162 5.29 -14.49 -18.40
N LEU A 163 6.12 -13.99 -19.33
CA LEU A 163 7.43 -14.55 -19.65
C LEU A 163 8.40 -14.45 -18.46
N LEU A 164 8.43 -13.30 -17.78
CA LEU A 164 9.23 -13.11 -16.58
C LEU A 164 8.79 -14.07 -15.46
N ALA A 165 7.49 -14.24 -15.25
CA ALA A 165 6.95 -15.20 -14.29
C ALA A 165 7.31 -16.66 -14.63
N GLN A 166 7.54 -16.98 -15.91
CA GLN A 166 8.02 -18.30 -16.36
C GLN A 166 9.56 -18.42 -16.41
N GLY A 167 10.31 -17.39 -16.00
CA GLY A 167 11.78 -17.37 -16.07
C GLY A 167 12.35 -17.22 -17.50
N ARG A 168 11.52 -16.87 -18.49
CA ARG A 168 11.89 -16.71 -19.91
C ARG A 168 12.40 -15.30 -20.19
N ILE A 169 13.46 -14.90 -19.48
CA ILE A 169 13.96 -13.52 -19.43
C ILE A 169 14.43 -13.02 -20.81
N ASP A 170 15.13 -13.85 -21.58
CA ASP A 170 15.64 -13.47 -22.90
C ASP A 170 14.51 -13.15 -23.91
N GLU A 171 13.35 -13.78 -23.75
CA GLU A 171 12.17 -13.50 -24.58
C GLU A 171 11.44 -12.25 -24.10
N ALA A 172 11.32 -12.06 -22.78
CA ALA A 172 10.75 -10.86 -22.20
C ALA A 172 11.54 -9.60 -22.59
N GLU A 173 12.87 -9.67 -22.65
CA GLU A 173 13.73 -8.54 -23.03
C GLU A 173 13.43 -8.01 -24.45
N LYS A 174 12.93 -8.85 -25.35
CA LYS A 174 12.56 -8.44 -26.71
C LYS A 174 11.27 -7.62 -26.76
N LEU A 175 10.51 -7.59 -25.67
CA LEU A 175 9.21 -6.93 -25.56
C LEU A 175 9.27 -5.62 -24.75
N VAL A 176 10.45 -5.23 -24.25
CA VAL A 176 10.64 -4.03 -23.42
C VAL A 176 10.18 -2.78 -24.18
N GLY A 177 9.13 -2.12 -23.68
CA GLY A 177 8.56 -0.91 -24.27
C GLY A 177 8.99 0.38 -23.57
N ASP A 178 9.18 0.33 -22.25
CA ASP A 178 9.48 1.51 -21.44
C ASP A 178 10.57 1.27 -20.38
N GLN A 179 10.80 2.28 -19.53
CA GLN A 179 11.81 2.20 -18.46
C GLN A 179 11.42 1.22 -17.35
N TYR A 180 10.13 1.07 -17.05
CA TYR A 180 9.65 0.15 -16.03
C TYR A 180 9.86 -1.30 -16.48
N ASP A 181 9.48 -1.62 -17.72
CA ASP A 181 9.75 -2.91 -18.36
C ASP A 181 11.24 -3.26 -18.31
N ARG A 182 12.08 -2.27 -18.65
CA ARG A 182 13.54 -2.43 -18.60
C ARG A 182 14.00 -2.75 -17.17
N ALA A 183 13.46 -2.07 -16.17
CA ALA A 183 13.75 -2.31 -14.77
C ALA A 183 13.41 -3.74 -14.34
N GLN A 184 12.23 -4.24 -14.72
CA GLN A 184 11.79 -5.61 -14.39
C GLN A 184 12.72 -6.67 -15.01
N VAL A 185 13.15 -6.48 -16.26
CA VAL A 185 14.12 -7.38 -16.92
C VAL A 185 15.49 -7.34 -16.24
N LEU A 186 16.00 -6.15 -15.89
CA LEU A 186 17.28 -6.00 -15.19
C LEU A 186 17.25 -6.66 -13.80
N LEU A 187 16.16 -6.47 -13.06
CA LEU A 187 15.92 -7.14 -11.77
C LEU A 187 15.88 -8.67 -11.92
N ALA A 188 15.22 -9.18 -12.96
CA ALA A 188 15.16 -10.61 -13.24
C ALA A 188 16.55 -11.19 -13.57
N ARG A 189 17.42 -10.41 -14.22
CA ARG A 189 18.84 -10.76 -14.47
C ARG A 189 19.76 -10.54 -13.27
N GLY A 190 19.27 -9.93 -12.18
CA GLY A 190 20.08 -9.54 -11.02
C GLY A 190 21.10 -8.44 -11.29
N ARG A 191 20.82 -7.55 -12.26
CA ARG A 191 21.66 -6.40 -12.60
C ARG A 191 21.26 -5.18 -11.78
N ASP A 192 21.33 -5.31 -10.46
CA ASP A 192 20.75 -4.37 -9.49
C ASP A 192 21.40 -2.98 -9.56
N ASP A 193 22.72 -2.90 -9.73
CA ASP A 193 23.43 -1.61 -9.89
C ASP A 193 22.97 -0.84 -11.14
N GLU A 194 22.62 -1.53 -12.22
CA GLU A 194 22.11 -0.89 -13.44
C GLU A 194 20.68 -0.38 -13.29
N VAL A 195 19.86 -1.08 -12.50
CA VAL A 195 18.53 -0.59 -12.12
C VAL A 195 18.66 0.75 -11.40
N VAL A 196 19.56 0.86 -10.42
CA VAL A 196 19.79 2.13 -9.68
C VAL A 196 20.25 3.25 -10.62
N ALA A 197 21.11 2.92 -11.60
CA ALA A 197 21.64 3.90 -12.54
C ALA A 197 20.61 4.39 -13.57
N THR A 198 19.60 3.59 -13.88
CA THR A 198 18.66 3.85 -14.99
C THR A 198 17.23 4.17 -14.56
N CYS A 199 16.80 3.72 -13.37
CA CYS A 199 15.42 3.80 -12.89
C CYS A 199 15.34 4.75 -11.68
N PHE A 200 15.55 6.04 -11.92
CA PHE A 200 15.75 7.00 -10.83
C PHE A 200 14.47 7.32 -10.03
N ASP A 201 13.28 7.14 -10.61
CA ASP A 201 12.04 7.69 -10.03
C ASP A 201 11.00 6.63 -9.59
N ASP A 202 11.27 5.34 -9.79
CA ASP A 202 10.36 4.28 -9.35
C ASP A 202 10.71 3.79 -7.95
N ALA A 203 9.95 4.26 -6.95
CA ALA A 203 10.20 3.93 -5.54
C ALA A 203 10.10 2.42 -5.26
N GLU A 204 9.13 1.73 -5.85
CA GLU A 204 8.91 0.31 -5.60
C GLU A 204 10.10 -0.52 -6.10
N VAL A 205 10.54 -0.25 -7.33
CA VAL A 205 11.71 -0.89 -7.93
C VAL A 205 12.95 -0.63 -7.08
N LEU A 206 13.17 0.61 -6.65
CA LEU A 206 14.33 0.97 -5.83
C LEU A 206 14.28 0.35 -4.43
N TYR A 207 13.10 0.18 -3.81
CA TYR A 207 12.95 -0.57 -2.55
C TYR A 207 13.33 -2.04 -2.74
N ARG A 208 12.91 -2.68 -3.84
CA ARG A 208 13.32 -4.06 -4.16
C ARG A 208 14.83 -4.18 -4.28
N VAL A 209 15.47 -3.24 -4.97
CA VAL A 209 16.95 -3.22 -5.10
C VAL A 209 17.62 -3.01 -3.74
N ALA A 210 17.14 -2.07 -2.94
CA ALA A 210 17.67 -1.80 -1.61
C ALA A 210 17.66 -3.08 -0.74
N LEU A 211 16.53 -3.79 -0.72
CA LEU A 211 16.39 -5.05 0.02
C LEU A 211 17.29 -6.16 -0.52
N ARG A 212 17.52 -6.23 -1.84
CA ARG A 212 18.46 -7.19 -2.45
C ARG A 212 19.91 -6.91 -2.03
N PHE A 213 20.33 -5.65 -1.98
CA PHE A 213 21.64 -5.29 -1.42
C PHE A 213 21.76 -5.69 0.05
N LEU A 214 20.73 -5.42 0.86
CA LEU A 214 20.70 -5.84 2.26
C LEU A 214 20.79 -7.37 2.39
N LEU A 215 20.05 -8.13 1.57
CA LEU A 215 20.12 -9.58 1.49
C LEU A 215 21.48 -10.11 1.02
N ALA A 216 22.20 -9.36 0.19
CA ALA A 216 23.56 -9.69 -0.23
C ALA A 216 24.62 -9.36 0.83
N GLY A 217 24.26 -8.64 1.91
CA GLY A 217 25.21 -8.12 2.91
C GLY A 217 25.87 -6.79 2.51
N GLU A 218 25.42 -6.17 1.42
CA GLU A 218 25.85 -4.84 0.97
C GLU A 218 25.11 -3.73 1.74
N THR A 219 25.19 -3.77 3.07
CA THR A 219 24.38 -2.93 3.98
C THR A 219 24.49 -1.44 3.70
N ALA A 220 25.67 -0.95 3.31
CA ALA A 220 25.88 0.45 2.96
C ALA A 220 25.06 0.90 1.74
N LYS A 221 25.06 0.11 0.66
CA LYS A 221 24.27 0.40 -0.55
C LYS A 221 22.77 0.35 -0.27
N GLY A 222 22.33 -0.71 0.42
CA GLY A 222 20.93 -0.88 0.79
C GLY A 222 20.41 0.28 1.65
N ARG A 223 21.17 0.68 2.68
CA ARG A 223 20.84 1.83 3.52
C ARG A 223 20.79 3.14 2.74
N GLN A 224 21.79 3.42 1.89
CA GLN A 224 21.80 4.63 1.07
C GLN A 224 20.53 4.77 0.24
N LEU A 225 20.04 3.68 -0.36
CA LEU A 225 18.79 3.68 -1.10
C LEU A 225 17.57 3.89 -0.19
N VAL A 226 17.49 3.21 0.96
CA VAL A 226 16.38 3.40 1.91
C VAL A 226 16.32 4.85 2.41
N ASP A 227 17.45 5.47 2.74
CA ASP A 227 17.52 6.85 3.21
C ASP A 227 17.08 7.82 2.09
N ARG A 228 17.52 7.58 0.85
CA ARG A 228 17.07 8.34 -0.31
C ARG A 228 15.55 8.21 -0.52
N LEU A 229 15.01 7.00 -0.46
CA LEU A 229 13.59 6.76 -0.68
C LEU A 229 12.73 7.39 0.44
N SER A 230 13.20 7.32 1.69
CA SER A 230 12.51 7.91 2.84
C SER A 230 12.46 9.44 2.80
N THR A 231 13.38 10.08 2.08
CA THR A 231 13.40 11.54 1.90
C THR A 231 12.63 12.01 0.67
N GLN A 232 12.58 11.18 -0.39
CA GLN A 232 11.90 11.52 -1.65
C GLN A 232 10.40 11.18 -1.64
N PHE A 233 10.00 10.12 -0.94
CA PHE A 233 8.63 9.59 -0.97
C PHE A 233 8.01 9.66 0.43
N ILE A 234 7.75 10.89 0.89
CA ILE A 234 7.25 11.18 2.24
C ILE A 234 5.77 10.76 2.41
N ASP A 235 5.03 10.51 1.32
CA ASP A 235 3.57 10.38 1.35
C ASP A 235 3.07 9.14 0.58
N PHE A 236 3.18 7.97 1.20
CA PHE A 236 2.52 6.74 0.74
C PHE A 236 1.11 6.62 1.35
N SER A 237 0.33 7.70 1.28
CA SER A 237 -1.07 7.75 1.75
C SER A 237 -2.04 7.05 0.80
N SER A 238 -1.62 6.71 -0.42
CA SER A 238 -2.45 5.98 -1.37
C SER A 238 -2.46 4.47 -1.07
N THR A 239 -3.61 3.88 -1.31
CA THR A 239 -4.03 2.48 -1.09
C THR A 239 -3.14 1.37 -1.68
N SER A 240 -2.03 1.71 -2.33
CA SER A 240 -0.95 0.77 -2.70
C SER A 240 -0.10 0.47 -1.47
N MET A 241 -0.52 -0.58 -0.77
CA MET A 241 -0.06 -1.01 0.54
C MET A 241 1.40 -1.51 0.53
N HIS A 242 2.38 -0.61 0.52
CA HIS A 242 3.78 -0.94 0.76
C HIS A 242 4.04 -1.12 2.26
N TRP A 243 3.68 -2.30 2.80
CA TRP A 243 3.67 -2.57 4.24
C TRP A 243 5.03 -2.45 4.88
N ALA A 244 6.08 -2.98 4.24
CA ALA A 244 7.42 -3.03 4.80
C ALA A 244 8.09 -1.66 4.84
N THR A 245 7.81 -0.80 3.86
CA THR A 245 8.54 0.45 3.62
C THR A 245 8.71 1.32 4.87
N PRO A 246 7.65 1.62 5.65
CA PRO A 246 7.77 2.44 6.86
C PRO A 246 8.57 1.77 7.98
N PHE A 247 8.76 0.45 7.92
CA PHE A 247 9.44 -0.35 8.93
C PHE A 247 10.89 -0.66 8.58
N ILE A 248 11.27 -0.69 7.29
CA ILE A 248 12.65 -1.03 6.86
C ILE A 248 13.69 -0.16 7.59
N ALA A 249 13.48 1.16 7.61
CA ALA A 249 14.39 2.07 8.28
C ALA A 249 14.51 1.78 9.79
N ALA A 250 13.37 1.55 10.48
CA ALA A 250 13.37 1.23 11.90
C ALA A 250 14.14 -0.08 12.20
N PHE A 251 13.95 -1.12 11.39
CA PHE A 251 14.68 -2.37 11.55
C PHE A 251 16.17 -2.21 11.24
N LEU A 252 16.54 -1.40 10.24
CA LEU A 252 17.95 -1.09 9.95
C LEU A 252 18.64 -0.33 11.09
N GLU A 253 17.95 0.60 11.75
CA GLU A 253 18.47 1.26 12.96
C GLU A 253 18.65 0.25 14.09
N ARG A 254 17.65 -0.60 14.30
CA ARG A 254 17.67 -1.59 15.38
C ARG A 254 18.79 -2.62 15.20
N SER A 255 18.96 -3.18 14.00
CA SER A 255 20.06 -4.10 13.69
C SER A 255 21.44 -3.47 13.89
N ALA A 256 21.55 -2.15 13.70
CA ALA A 256 22.79 -1.42 13.93
C ALA A 256 23.01 -1.02 15.41
N GLY A 257 22.21 -1.55 16.35
CA GLY A 257 22.31 -1.25 17.78
C GLY A 257 21.71 0.10 18.20
N ARG A 258 21.04 0.81 17.28
CA ARG A 258 20.44 2.13 17.50
C ARG A 258 18.96 2.00 17.83
N ALA A 259 18.70 1.36 18.98
CA ALA A 259 17.35 1.00 19.40
C ALA A 259 16.43 2.22 19.60
N LYS A 260 16.99 3.35 20.08
CA LYS A 260 16.19 4.55 20.36
C LYS A 260 15.73 5.22 19.07
N GLU A 261 16.60 5.30 18.08
CA GLU A 261 16.31 5.81 16.75
C GLU A 261 15.25 4.95 16.06
N ALA A 262 15.38 3.62 16.18
CA ALA A 262 14.39 2.68 15.69
C ALA A 262 12.99 2.90 16.31
N GLU A 263 12.93 3.08 17.63
CA GLU A 263 11.67 3.39 18.34
C GLU A 263 11.08 4.72 17.88
N ASN A 264 11.89 5.77 17.73
CA ASN A 264 11.42 7.07 17.26
C ASN A 264 10.78 7.00 15.87
N LEU A 265 11.34 6.17 14.97
CA LEU A 265 10.78 5.94 13.63
C LEU A 265 9.41 5.25 13.70
N LEU A 266 9.23 4.24 14.56
CA LEU A 266 7.92 3.59 14.75
C LEU A 266 6.90 4.52 15.43
N ASP A 267 7.35 5.32 16.39
CA ASP A 267 6.50 6.29 17.08
C ASP A 267 5.98 7.37 16.12
N ALA A 268 6.80 7.78 15.14
CA ALA A 268 6.36 8.69 14.08
C ALA A 268 5.22 8.09 13.24
N GLN A 269 5.28 6.79 12.92
CA GLN A 269 4.19 6.09 12.22
C GLN A 269 2.91 6.06 13.05
N LEU A 270 3.05 5.82 14.36
CA LEU A 270 1.93 5.82 15.30
C LEU A 270 1.27 7.20 15.47
N ALA A 271 2.02 8.28 15.24
CA ALA A 271 1.49 9.63 15.27
C ALA A 271 0.75 10.01 13.98
N ARG A 272 1.22 9.52 12.82
CA ARG A 272 0.75 9.96 11.48
C ARG A 272 -0.48 9.22 10.96
N HIS A 273 -0.68 7.96 11.34
CA HIS A 273 -1.64 7.08 10.64
C HIS A 273 -2.81 6.60 11.49
N ARG A 274 -3.03 7.16 12.68
CA ARG A 274 -4.15 6.73 13.53
C ARG A 274 -5.52 6.98 12.90
N THR A 275 -5.63 7.99 12.05
CA THR A 275 -6.90 8.50 11.50
C THR A 275 -6.94 8.56 9.97
N THR A 276 -5.92 8.04 9.28
CA THR A 276 -5.84 8.07 7.81
C THR A 276 -6.06 6.69 7.20
N GLY A 277 -6.21 6.59 5.87
CA GLY A 277 -6.38 5.30 5.17
C GLY A 277 -5.24 4.31 5.41
N ALA A 278 -4.08 4.80 5.86
CA ALA A 278 -2.93 4.03 6.31
C ALA A 278 -3.07 3.46 7.74
N GLN A 279 -4.27 3.48 8.35
CA GLN A 279 -4.53 2.91 9.69
C GLN A 279 -3.99 1.49 9.88
N CYS A 280 -4.00 0.66 8.84
CA CYS A 280 -3.40 -0.66 8.92
C CYS A 280 -1.91 -0.61 9.32
N LEU A 281 -1.13 0.35 8.82
CA LEU A 281 0.27 0.56 9.21
C LEU A 281 0.38 0.98 10.68
N TRP A 282 -0.55 1.79 11.17
CA TRP A 282 -0.65 2.14 12.60
C TRP A 282 -0.85 0.87 13.45
N TYR A 283 -1.78 -0.01 13.07
CA TYR A 283 -2.06 -1.25 13.81
C TYR A 283 -0.85 -2.19 13.78
N VAL A 284 -0.13 -2.28 12.66
CA VAL A 284 1.11 -3.06 12.55
C VAL A 284 2.19 -2.49 13.49
N ALA A 285 2.44 -1.18 13.45
CA ALA A 285 3.40 -0.53 14.34
C ALA A 285 3.03 -0.70 15.82
N ALA A 286 1.74 -0.54 16.17
CA ALA A 286 1.25 -0.67 17.53
C ALA A 286 1.39 -2.11 18.04
N PHE A 287 1.18 -3.09 17.17
CA PHE A 287 1.33 -4.50 17.50
C PHE A 287 2.80 -4.90 17.67
N ILE A 288 3.70 -4.46 16.77
CA ILE A 288 5.15 -4.70 16.86
C ILE A 288 5.71 -4.15 18.18
N THR A 289 5.32 -2.91 18.52
CA THR A 289 5.76 -2.24 19.76
C THR A 289 5.04 -2.74 21.01
N GLY A 290 4.07 -3.65 20.88
CA GLY A 290 3.34 -4.24 22.01
C GLY A 290 2.30 -3.32 22.67
N ARG A 291 1.93 -2.20 22.03
CA ARG A 291 0.88 -1.27 22.50
C ARG A 291 -0.53 -1.86 22.36
N ILE A 292 -0.70 -2.82 21.46
CA ILE A 292 -1.92 -3.59 21.30
C ILE A 292 -1.61 -5.11 21.27
N ASP A 293 -2.62 -5.90 21.63
CA ASP A 293 -2.59 -7.36 21.51
C ASP A 293 -3.23 -7.82 20.18
N GLU A 294 -3.27 -9.13 19.96
CA GLU A 294 -3.86 -9.70 18.75
C GLU A 294 -5.37 -9.47 18.67
N ALA A 295 -6.07 -9.47 19.82
CA ALA A 295 -7.50 -9.27 19.86
C ALA A 295 -7.88 -7.86 19.42
N ALA A 296 -7.11 -6.85 19.85
CA ALA A 296 -7.23 -5.47 19.40
C ALA A 296 -6.81 -5.31 17.92
N PHE A 297 -5.75 -6.00 17.47
CA PHE A 297 -5.33 -5.98 16.06
C PHE A 297 -6.43 -6.49 15.12
N ARG A 298 -7.10 -7.60 15.45
CA ARG A 298 -8.20 -8.16 14.65
C ARG A 298 -9.45 -7.27 14.62
N LYS A 299 -9.59 -6.36 15.58
CA LYS A 299 -10.68 -5.38 15.64
C LYS A 299 -10.36 -4.09 14.89
N GLN A 300 -9.27 -4.04 14.13
CA GLN A 300 -8.95 -2.87 13.31
C GLN A 300 -10.05 -2.63 12.26
N PRO A 301 -10.28 -1.37 11.84
CA PRO A 301 -11.35 -1.06 10.90
C PRO A 301 -11.20 -1.76 9.54
N CYS A 302 -9.99 -1.85 9.00
CA CYS A 302 -9.73 -2.53 7.73
C CYS A 302 -9.53 -4.03 7.94
N LEU A 303 -10.48 -4.83 7.47
CA LEU A 303 -10.47 -6.27 7.66
C LEU A 303 -9.85 -7.04 6.48
N ARG A 304 -9.59 -6.38 5.34
CA ARG A 304 -8.94 -6.98 4.17
C ARG A 304 -7.70 -7.70 4.62
N GLN A 305 -7.66 -9.01 4.43
CA GLN A 305 -6.48 -9.83 4.76
C GLN A 305 -5.93 -9.61 6.19
N VAL A 306 -6.79 -9.29 7.16
CA VAL A 306 -6.36 -8.95 8.53
C VAL A 306 -5.62 -10.09 9.21
N GLU A 307 -5.94 -11.34 8.87
CA GLU A 307 -5.25 -12.50 9.46
C GLU A 307 -3.87 -12.65 8.84
N GLU A 308 -3.76 -12.49 7.52
CA GLU A 308 -2.50 -12.53 6.79
C GLU A 308 -1.55 -11.41 7.24
N ARG A 309 -2.07 -10.19 7.41
CA ARG A 309 -1.34 -9.07 8.01
C ARG A 309 -0.95 -9.33 9.46
N LEU A 310 -1.78 -10.02 10.23
CA LEU A 310 -1.43 -10.37 11.59
C LEU A 310 -0.24 -11.34 11.61
N VAL A 311 -0.22 -12.36 10.74
CA VAL A 311 0.94 -13.26 10.64
C VAL A 311 2.19 -12.48 10.23
N PHE A 312 2.08 -11.55 9.26
CA PHE A 312 3.17 -10.64 8.90
C PHE A 312 3.66 -9.81 10.11
N ALA A 313 2.75 -9.18 10.84
CA ALA A 313 3.06 -8.37 12.00
C ALA A 313 3.65 -9.20 13.16
N GLN A 314 3.27 -10.48 13.30
CA GLN A 314 3.88 -11.42 14.24
C GLN A 314 5.34 -11.69 13.90
N VAL A 315 5.69 -11.88 12.62
CA VAL A 315 7.11 -12.00 12.20
C VAL A 315 7.89 -10.79 12.67
N LEU A 316 7.40 -9.60 12.35
CA LEU A 316 8.07 -8.34 12.71
C LEU A 316 8.16 -8.13 14.23
N ARG A 317 7.11 -8.46 14.98
CA ARG A 317 7.09 -8.36 16.45
C ARG A 317 8.10 -9.29 17.09
N HIS A 318 8.14 -10.56 16.67
CA HIS A 318 9.12 -11.52 17.18
C HIS A 318 10.53 -11.08 16.83
N GLN A 319 10.77 -10.62 15.60
CA GLN A 319 12.06 -10.07 15.19
C GLN A 319 12.46 -8.86 16.05
N TRP A 320 11.53 -7.92 16.27
CA TRP A 320 11.74 -6.74 17.09
C TRP A 320 12.15 -7.10 18.53
N ARG A 321 11.62 -8.20 19.07
CA ARG A 321 11.93 -8.74 20.40
C ARG A 321 13.14 -9.68 20.44
N HIS A 322 13.81 -9.89 19.30
CA HIS A 322 14.90 -10.87 19.15
C HIS A 322 14.46 -12.33 19.43
N GLU A 323 13.17 -12.64 19.22
CA GLU A 323 12.57 -13.97 19.37
C GLU A 323 12.63 -14.75 18.03
N TYR A 324 13.84 -14.92 17.50
CA TYR A 324 14.09 -15.36 16.12
C TYR A 324 13.50 -16.73 15.75
N ALA A 325 13.49 -17.68 16.69
CA ALA A 325 12.88 -18.99 16.46
C ALA A 325 11.36 -18.87 16.21
N ALA A 326 10.68 -17.98 16.95
CA ALA A 326 9.26 -17.70 16.76
C ALA A 326 9.01 -16.94 15.46
N ALA A 327 9.86 -15.95 15.14
CA ALA A 327 9.80 -15.22 13.87
C ALA A 327 9.91 -16.17 12.66
N ALA A 328 10.80 -17.16 12.71
CA ALA A 328 10.96 -18.16 11.65
C ALA A 328 9.73 -19.07 11.48
N VAL A 329 9.00 -19.38 12.56
CA VAL A 329 7.73 -20.14 12.48
C VAL A 329 6.67 -19.31 11.77
N CYS A 330 6.47 -18.05 12.18
CA CYS A 330 5.52 -17.15 11.55
C CYS A 330 5.88 -16.87 10.09
N PHE A 331 7.17 -16.73 9.76
CA PHE A 331 7.60 -16.50 8.38
C PHE A 331 7.20 -17.66 7.46
N ARG A 332 7.39 -18.90 7.89
CA ARG A 332 6.96 -20.08 7.12
C ARG A 332 5.46 -20.05 6.88
N GLN A 333 4.66 -19.60 7.85
CA GLN A 333 3.22 -19.42 7.68
C GLN A 333 2.92 -18.34 6.63
N VAL A 334 3.59 -17.18 6.69
CA VAL A 334 3.43 -16.11 5.69
C VAL A 334 3.78 -16.62 4.29
N THR A 335 4.93 -17.25 4.11
CA THR A 335 5.38 -17.72 2.77
C THR A 335 4.57 -18.90 2.23
N ALA A 336 3.85 -19.62 3.09
CA ALA A 336 2.95 -20.69 2.67
C ALA A 336 1.58 -20.16 2.21
N LEU A 337 1.25 -18.90 2.51
CA LEU A 337 0.04 -18.29 2.01
C LEU A 337 0.19 -18.03 0.50
N PRO A 338 -0.87 -18.26 -0.29
CA PRO A 338 -0.88 -17.81 -1.67
C PRO A 338 -0.60 -16.31 -1.72
N TRP A 339 0.30 -15.89 -2.58
CA TRP A 339 0.80 -14.52 -2.59
C TRP A 339 -0.30 -13.46 -2.78
N TRP A 340 -1.38 -13.80 -3.51
CA TRP A 340 -2.57 -12.95 -3.66
C TRP A 340 -3.37 -12.74 -2.37
N LYS A 341 -3.19 -13.59 -1.34
CA LYS A 341 -3.80 -13.40 -0.02
C LYS A 341 -3.04 -12.44 0.87
N LEU A 342 -1.80 -12.14 0.54
CA LEU A 342 -0.92 -11.41 1.43
C LEU A 342 -1.05 -9.90 1.23
N ASP A 343 -1.45 -9.43 0.04
CA ASP A 343 -1.28 -8.03 -0.43
C ASP A 343 0.12 -7.50 -0.03
N LEU A 344 1.07 -8.43 0.02
CA LEU A 344 2.48 -8.20 0.26
C LEU A 344 3.10 -8.23 -1.13
N GLY A 345 3.63 -7.08 -1.54
CA GLY A 345 4.35 -6.97 -2.79
C GLY A 345 5.64 -7.81 -2.76
N PRO A 346 6.31 -7.97 -3.91
CA PRO A 346 7.61 -8.66 -3.98
C PRO A 346 8.66 -8.08 -3.03
N HIS A 347 8.61 -6.77 -2.75
CA HIS A 347 9.52 -6.12 -1.79
C HIS A 347 9.21 -6.51 -0.34
N ASP A 348 7.96 -6.67 0.07
CA ASP A 348 7.63 -7.11 1.44
C ASP A 348 8.20 -8.51 1.71
N GLN A 349 8.15 -9.40 0.72
CA GLN A 349 8.76 -10.73 0.83
C GLN A 349 10.28 -10.64 0.99
N LEU A 350 10.95 -9.80 0.19
CA LEU A 350 12.39 -9.56 0.31
C LEU A 350 12.74 -8.97 1.69
N PHE A 351 11.90 -8.09 2.23
CA PHE A 351 12.08 -7.51 3.56
C PHE A 351 12.00 -8.57 4.66
N LEU A 352 11.01 -9.46 4.59
CA LEU A 352 10.89 -10.56 5.55
C LEU A 352 12.07 -11.54 5.43
N GLN A 353 12.50 -11.85 4.21
CA GLN A 353 13.70 -12.67 3.98
C GLN A 353 14.93 -12.02 4.59
N TRP A 354 15.09 -10.70 4.43
CA TRP A 354 16.19 -9.96 5.03
C TRP A 354 16.14 -10.03 6.57
N CYS A 355 14.97 -9.78 7.17
CA CYS A 355 14.79 -9.88 8.62
C CYS A 355 15.19 -11.27 9.15
N LEU A 356 14.79 -12.33 8.44
CA LEU A 356 15.19 -13.69 8.81
C LEU A 356 16.69 -13.95 8.66
N LYS A 357 17.31 -13.42 7.60
CA LYS A 357 18.75 -13.58 7.40
C LYS A 357 19.54 -12.89 8.52
N GLU A 358 19.11 -11.69 8.93
CA GLU A 358 19.70 -10.97 10.06
C GLU A 358 19.55 -11.72 11.37
N ALA A 359 18.42 -12.41 11.57
CA ALA A 359 18.16 -13.23 12.75
C ALA A 359 19.07 -14.48 12.89
N GLN A 360 19.76 -14.87 11.82
CA GLN A 360 20.63 -16.05 11.76
C GLN A 360 22.12 -15.72 11.94
N GLN A 361 22.48 -14.43 11.92
CA GLN A 361 23.82 -13.91 12.20
C GLN A 361 23.98 -13.69 13.71
#